data_AF-A0A355VBB5-F1
#
_entry.id   AF-A0A355VBB5-F1
#
_cell.length_a   1.000
_cell.length_b   1.000
_cell.length_c   1.000
_cell.angle_alpha   90.00
_cell.angle_beta   90.00
_cell.angle_gamma   90.00
#
_symmetry.space_group_name_H-M   'P 1'
#
loop_
_entity.id
_entity.type
_entity.pdbx_description
1 polymer ?
#
loop_
_entity_poly.entity_id
_entity_poly.type
_entity_poly.pdbx_seq_one_letter_code
_entity_poly.pdbx_strand_id
1 'polypeptide(L)'
;VKDPTRNVGRAIVISIAACVVIYTLVGFAVASNLSLAEIIETRDYSLAAAARPALGEYGVWFTVAIAMMATAGGILASVFAVSRMLAMLTEMKLVPHRHFGMPGSIQKHTLVYTVVLGLVLTAFFDLSRIAALGIVFYLIMDIAIHWGVLRYLREDINANAWVPVVAILLDLLALGGFVWVKLNTDPFVIGVAVVAMIVIAVAEQIFLKRTSEARDAGGDESHEGHH
;
A
#
# COMPACT_ATOMS: atom_id res chain seq x y z
N VAL A 1 11.14 7.27 16.34
CA VAL A 1 12.25 7.74 15.47
C VAL A 1 12.96 8.87 16.21
N LYS A 2 14.28 8.81 16.40
CA LYS A 2 15.06 9.97 16.86
C LYS A 2 15.21 10.94 15.67
N ASP A 3 15.04 12.24 15.85
CA ASP A 3 15.14 13.28 14.82
C ASP A 3 14.39 12.97 13.49
N PRO A 4 13.04 12.96 13.51
CA PRO A 4 12.23 12.52 12.38
C PRO A 4 12.45 13.32 11.09
N THR A 5 12.76 14.63 11.20
CA THR A 5 12.95 15.52 10.04
C THR A 5 14.10 15.10 9.13
N ARG A 6 15.13 14.42 9.66
CA ARG A 6 16.29 13.95 8.89
C ARG A 6 16.29 12.44 8.73
N ASN A 7 15.93 11.72 9.78
CA ASN A 7 16.11 10.27 9.83
C ASN A 7 15.02 9.51 9.08
N VAL A 8 13.82 10.08 8.89
CA VAL A 8 12.77 9.45 8.07
C VAL A 8 13.20 9.38 6.61
N GLY A 9 13.61 10.52 6.02
CA GLY A 9 14.06 10.55 4.61
C GLY A 9 15.28 9.64 4.37
N ARG A 10 16.27 9.67 5.27
CA ARG A 10 17.44 8.78 5.18
C ARG A 10 17.07 7.30 5.31
N ALA A 11 16.18 6.95 6.24
CA ALA A 11 15.74 5.57 6.41
C ALA A 11 15.04 5.05 5.16
N ILE A 12 14.17 5.85 4.53
CA ILE A 12 13.49 5.49 3.28
C ILE A 12 14.52 5.23 2.16
N VAL A 13 15.45 6.17 1.93
CA VAL A 13 16.45 6.04 0.85
C VAL A 13 17.36 4.82 1.07
N ILE A 14 17.85 4.61 2.29
CA ILE A 14 18.70 3.46 2.62
C ILE A 14 17.92 2.15 2.44
N SER A 15 16.66 2.10 2.89
CA SER A 15 15.83 0.92 2.77
C SER A 15 15.56 0.58 1.30
N ILE A 16 15.20 1.56 0.47
CA ILE A 16 14.94 1.35 -0.96
C ILE A 16 16.22 0.87 -1.66
N ALA A 17 17.35 1.54 -1.42
CA ALA A 17 18.62 1.15 -2.04
C ALA A 17 19.03 -0.28 -1.66
N ALA A 18 18.91 -0.65 -0.38
CA ALA A 18 19.18 -2.00 0.09
C ALA A 18 18.23 -3.03 -0.56
N CYS A 19 16.92 -2.73 -0.62
CA CYS A 19 15.93 -3.59 -1.28
C CYS A 19 16.27 -3.82 -2.76
N VAL A 20 16.63 -2.76 -3.49
CA VAL A 20 17.01 -2.85 -4.91
C VAL A 20 18.20 -3.79 -5.10
N VAL A 21 19.25 -3.62 -4.29
CA VAL A 21 20.44 -4.48 -4.35
C VAL A 21 20.08 -5.93 -4.03
N ILE A 22 19.36 -6.18 -2.93
CA ILE A 22 18.99 -7.53 -2.51
C ILE A 22 18.11 -8.20 -3.56
N TYR A 23 17.08 -7.53 -4.07
CA TYR A 23 16.17 -8.10 -5.06
C TYR A 23 16.86 -8.36 -6.40
N THR A 24 17.80 -7.52 -6.81
CA THR A 24 18.59 -7.76 -8.03
C THR A 24 19.48 -8.99 -7.87
N LEU A 25 20.17 -9.12 -6.73
CA LEU A 25 21.01 -10.28 -6.43
C LEU A 25 20.20 -11.57 -6.35
N VAL A 26 19.05 -11.52 -5.68
CA VAL A 26 18.13 -12.66 -5.56
C VAL A 26 17.57 -13.05 -6.93
N GLY A 27 17.12 -12.08 -7.73
CA GLY A 27 16.62 -12.32 -9.08
C GLY A 27 17.69 -12.96 -9.98
N PHE A 28 18.92 -12.47 -9.91
CA PHE A 28 20.05 -13.06 -10.62
C PHE A 28 20.36 -14.49 -10.15
N ALA A 29 20.32 -14.75 -8.84
CA ALA A 29 20.54 -16.08 -8.29
C ALA A 29 19.45 -17.08 -8.76
N VAL A 30 18.18 -16.67 -8.75
CA VAL A 30 17.08 -17.51 -9.24
C VAL A 30 17.20 -17.77 -10.74
N ALA A 31 17.45 -16.72 -11.54
CA ALA A 31 17.57 -16.83 -12.99
C ALA A 31 18.79 -17.65 -13.47
N SER A 32 19.85 -17.73 -12.66
CA SER A 32 21.05 -18.52 -12.97
C SER A 32 20.95 -19.98 -12.54
N ASN A 33 20.02 -20.32 -11.63
CA ASN A 33 19.88 -21.68 -11.10
C ASN A 33 18.64 -22.44 -11.62
N LEU A 34 17.65 -21.74 -12.19
CA LEU A 34 16.42 -22.35 -12.71
C LEU A 34 16.16 -21.91 -14.16
N SER A 35 15.64 -22.83 -14.96
CA SER A 35 15.09 -22.49 -16.28
C SER A 35 13.79 -21.70 -16.16
N LEU A 36 13.41 -20.97 -17.22
CA LEU A 36 12.16 -20.20 -17.23
C LEU A 36 10.93 -21.09 -16.99
N ALA A 37 10.92 -22.31 -17.53
CA ALA A 37 9.84 -23.27 -17.31
C ALA A 37 9.71 -23.65 -15.84
N GLU A 38 10.83 -23.95 -15.17
CA GLU A 38 10.85 -24.28 -13.75
C GLU A 38 10.46 -23.09 -12.87
N ILE A 39 10.84 -21.86 -13.23
CA ILE A 39 10.43 -20.64 -12.51
C ILE A 39 8.90 -20.48 -12.57
N ILE A 40 8.30 -20.77 -13.72
CA ILE A 40 6.84 -20.69 -13.89
C ILE A 40 6.14 -21.80 -13.11
N GLU A 41 6.65 -23.03 -13.17
CA GLU A 41 6.10 -24.17 -12.43
C GLU A 41 6.21 -23.98 -10.91
N THR A 42 7.33 -23.42 -10.45
CA THR A 42 7.61 -23.19 -9.02
C THR A 42 7.37 -21.76 -8.58
N ARG A 43 6.50 -21.01 -9.27
CA ARG A 43 6.29 -19.57 -9.07
C ARG A 43 6.12 -19.16 -7.60
N ASP A 44 5.33 -19.92 -6.85
CA ASP A 44 4.99 -19.61 -5.45
C ASP A 44 6.14 -19.82 -4.46
N TYR A 45 7.18 -20.57 -4.85
CA TYR A 45 8.34 -20.87 -4.01
C TYR A 45 9.68 -20.85 -4.77
N SER A 46 9.73 -20.09 -5.87
CA SER A 46 10.84 -20.10 -6.84
C SER A 46 12.20 -19.80 -6.21
N LEU A 47 12.24 -18.92 -5.20
CA LEU A 47 13.44 -18.65 -4.42
C LEU A 47 13.95 -19.88 -3.66
N ALA A 48 13.03 -20.64 -3.04
CA ALA A 48 13.39 -21.86 -2.33
C ALA A 48 13.76 -22.97 -3.32
N ALA A 49 13.05 -23.08 -4.45
CA ALA A 49 13.40 -24.00 -5.53
C ALA A 49 14.81 -23.74 -6.08
N ALA A 50 15.20 -22.46 -6.19
CA ALA A 50 16.54 -22.07 -6.65
C ALA A 50 17.67 -22.48 -5.69
N ALA A 51 17.35 -22.79 -4.43
CA ALA A 51 18.34 -23.31 -3.48
C ALA A 51 18.64 -24.80 -3.69
N ARG A 52 17.76 -25.54 -4.38
CA ARG A 52 17.89 -26.99 -4.57
C ARG A 52 19.18 -27.40 -5.29
N PRO A 53 19.62 -26.77 -6.39
CA PRO A 53 20.85 -27.17 -7.08
C PRO A 53 22.12 -26.97 -6.24
N ALA A 54 22.15 -25.96 -5.37
CA ALA A 54 23.33 -25.60 -4.58
C ALA A 54 23.36 -26.27 -3.19
N LEU A 55 22.21 -26.42 -2.54
CA LEU A 55 22.09 -26.80 -1.13
C LEU A 55 21.22 -28.06 -0.91
N GLY A 56 20.68 -28.65 -1.98
CA GLY A 56 19.78 -29.81 -1.92
C GLY A 56 18.45 -29.51 -1.21
N GLU A 57 17.72 -30.58 -0.87
CA GLU A 57 16.40 -30.47 -0.22
C GLU A 57 16.44 -29.79 1.16
N TYR A 58 17.53 -29.95 1.91
CA TYR A 58 17.70 -29.26 3.19
C TYR A 58 17.74 -27.73 3.03
N GLY A 59 18.37 -27.24 1.97
CA GLY A 59 18.38 -25.81 1.63
C GLY A 59 16.98 -25.28 1.32
N VAL A 60 16.20 -26.05 0.54
CA VAL A 60 14.82 -25.68 0.19
C VAL A 60 13.98 -25.50 1.47
N TRP A 61 13.95 -26.50 2.35
CA TRP A 61 13.17 -26.46 3.59
C TRP A 61 13.60 -25.32 4.53
N PHE A 62 14.90 -25.07 4.63
CA PHE A 62 15.43 -23.97 5.43
C PHE A 62 14.97 -22.61 4.89
N THR A 63 15.06 -22.40 3.58
CA THR A 63 14.59 -21.16 2.93
C THR A 63 13.09 -20.98 3.10
N VAL A 64 12.29 -22.03 2.96
CA VAL A 64 10.83 -21.98 3.19
C VAL A 64 10.51 -21.58 4.63
N ALA A 65 11.19 -22.16 5.63
CA ALA A 65 10.99 -21.82 7.04
C ALA A 65 11.28 -20.34 7.32
N ILE A 66 12.39 -19.81 6.80
CA ILE A 66 12.74 -18.39 6.93
C ILE A 66 11.72 -17.51 6.21
N ALA A 67 11.30 -17.87 5.00
CA ALA A 67 10.32 -17.12 4.22
C ALA A 67 8.97 -17.02 4.96
N MET A 68 8.51 -18.12 5.57
CA MET A 68 7.28 -18.12 6.38
C MET A 68 7.39 -17.19 7.60
N MET A 69 8.51 -17.27 8.35
CA MET A 69 8.74 -16.40 9.50
C MET A 69 8.82 -14.91 9.11
N ALA A 70 9.54 -14.60 8.03
CA ALA A 70 9.65 -13.24 7.52
C ALA A 70 8.30 -12.68 7.04
N THR A 71 7.51 -13.51 6.34
CA THR A 71 6.17 -13.12 5.85
C THR A 71 5.21 -12.88 7.02
N ALA A 72 5.18 -13.77 8.00
CA ALA A 72 4.34 -13.60 9.19
C ALA A 72 4.71 -12.33 9.97
N GLY A 73 6.01 -12.09 10.19
CA GLY A 73 6.50 -10.88 10.84
C GLY A 73 6.14 -9.60 10.07
N GLY A 74 6.29 -9.62 8.74
CA GLY A 74 5.95 -8.50 7.87
C GLY A 74 4.45 -8.18 7.86
N ILE A 75 3.60 -9.21 7.80
CA ILE A 75 2.13 -9.05 7.88
C ILE A 75 1.74 -8.44 9.22
N LEU A 76 2.24 -9.00 10.34
CA LEU A 76 1.93 -8.49 11.68
C LEU A 76 2.36 -7.01 11.82
N ALA A 77 3.58 -6.68 11.42
CA ALA A 77 4.09 -5.30 11.47
C ALA A 77 3.22 -4.34 10.64
N SER A 78 2.83 -4.76 9.43
CA SER A 78 2.02 -3.95 8.51
C SER A 78 0.61 -3.73 9.05
N VAL A 79 -0.04 -4.79 9.54
CA VAL A 79 -1.40 -4.71 10.12
C VAL A 79 -1.40 -3.76 11.33
N PHE A 80 -0.42 -3.85 12.23
CA PHE A 80 -0.34 -2.95 13.38
C PHE A 80 -0.08 -1.49 12.98
N ALA A 81 0.78 -1.27 11.98
CA ALA A 81 1.08 0.07 11.48
C ALA A 81 -0.17 0.72 10.86
N VAL A 82 -0.85 0.01 9.96
CA VAL A 82 -2.08 0.48 9.28
C VAL A 82 -3.20 0.72 10.29
N SER A 83 -3.41 -0.20 11.24
CA SER A 83 -4.46 -0.06 12.26
C SER A 83 -4.27 1.19 13.13
N ARG A 84 -3.01 1.51 13.47
CA ARG A 84 -2.68 2.72 14.25
C ARG A 84 -2.88 4.00 13.43
N MET A 85 -2.48 4.00 12.16
CA MET A 85 -2.69 5.14 11.27
C MET A 85 -4.20 5.40 11.07
N LEU A 86 -4.98 4.35 10.79
CA LEU A 86 -6.43 4.45 10.66
C LEU A 86 -7.10 4.93 11.95
N ALA A 87 -6.63 4.48 13.12
CA ALA A 87 -7.14 4.94 14.40
C ALA A 87 -6.87 6.44 14.61
N MET A 88 -5.66 6.92 14.30
CA MET A 88 -5.32 8.35 14.36
C MET A 88 -6.22 9.18 13.44
N LEU A 89 -6.38 8.76 12.18
CA LEU A 89 -7.24 9.47 11.21
C LEU A 89 -8.72 9.49 11.65
N THR A 90 -9.15 8.41 12.29
CA THR A 90 -10.49 8.31 12.89
C THR A 90 -10.66 9.30 14.06
N GLU A 91 -9.68 9.37 14.96
CA GLU A 91 -9.68 10.32 16.08
C GLU A 91 -9.69 11.78 15.59
N MET A 92 -9.03 12.04 14.46
CA MET A 92 -9.06 13.34 13.75
C MET A 92 -10.35 13.59 12.95
N LYS A 93 -11.36 12.71 13.05
CA LYS A 93 -12.63 12.76 12.31
C LYS A 93 -12.49 12.78 10.78
N LEU A 94 -11.35 12.31 10.26
CA LEU A 94 -11.08 12.20 8.82
C LEU A 94 -11.54 10.87 8.22
N VAL A 95 -11.84 9.88 9.06
CA VAL A 95 -12.36 8.57 8.64
C VAL A 95 -13.54 8.19 9.54
N PRO A 96 -14.69 7.75 8.98
CA PRO A 96 -15.83 7.37 9.77
C PRO A 96 -15.53 6.09 10.58
N HIS A 97 -15.90 6.11 11.86
CA HIS A 97 -15.87 4.93 12.70
C HIS A 97 -17.23 4.66 13.32
N ARG A 98 -17.62 3.38 13.26
CA ARG A 98 -18.74 2.85 14.04
C ARG A 98 -18.20 1.78 14.95
N HIS A 99 -18.47 1.94 16.25
CA HIS A 99 -18.01 1.03 17.29
C HIS A 99 -18.63 -0.37 17.21
N PHE A 100 -19.62 -0.62 16.34
CA PHE A 100 -20.27 -1.92 16.07
C PHE A 100 -20.46 -2.83 17.32
N GLY A 101 -20.76 -2.22 18.48
CA GLY A 101 -20.94 -2.94 19.75
C GLY A 101 -19.69 -3.65 20.31
N MET A 102 -18.50 -3.45 19.73
CA MET A 102 -17.28 -4.12 20.16
C MET A 102 -16.61 -3.39 21.34
N PRO A 103 -16.19 -4.11 22.40
CA PRO A 103 -15.40 -3.55 23.48
C PRO A 103 -13.92 -3.42 23.07
N GLY A 104 -13.36 -2.20 23.16
CA GLY A 104 -11.96 -1.97 22.84
C GLY A 104 -11.64 -0.56 22.35
N SER A 105 -10.34 -0.31 22.11
CA SER A 105 -9.88 0.92 21.46
C SER A 105 -10.19 0.88 19.96
N ILE A 106 -10.28 2.06 19.34
CA ILE A 106 -10.51 2.22 17.88
C ILE A 106 -9.48 1.41 17.07
N GLN A 107 -8.23 1.35 17.53
CA GLN A 107 -7.17 0.56 16.93
C GLN A 107 -7.48 -0.94 16.84
N LYS A 108 -8.14 -1.53 17.86
CA LYS A 108 -8.52 -2.95 17.83
C LYS A 108 -9.59 -3.20 16.78
N HIS A 109 -10.54 -2.28 16.64
CA HIS A 109 -11.60 -2.40 15.65
C HIS A 109 -11.07 -2.25 14.22
N THR A 110 -10.20 -1.25 13.97
CA THR A 110 -9.56 -1.08 12.67
C THR A 110 -8.66 -2.27 12.31
N LEU A 111 -8.01 -2.89 13.31
CA LEU A 111 -7.26 -4.13 13.13
C LEU A 111 -8.18 -5.27 12.67
N VAL A 112 -9.29 -5.50 13.37
CA VAL A 112 -10.24 -6.57 12.98
C VAL A 112 -10.79 -6.32 11.58
N TYR A 113 -11.18 -5.09 11.26
CA TYR A 113 -11.71 -4.74 9.93
C TYR A 113 -10.67 -4.97 8.81
N THR A 114 -9.41 -4.55 9.03
CA THR A 114 -8.35 -4.73 8.04
C THR A 114 -8.01 -6.21 7.82
N VAL A 115 -7.97 -7.02 8.89
CA VAL A 115 -7.74 -8.47 8.78
C VAL A 115 -8.88 -9.18 8.08
N VAL A 116 -10.14 -8.89 8.44
CA VAL A 116 -11.31 -9.50 7.79
C VAL A 116 -11.36 -9.13 6.32
N LEU A 117 -11.12 -7.86 5.96
CA LEU A 117 -11.05 -7.43 4.56
C LEU A 117 -9.95 -8.17 3.81
N GLY A 118 -8.76 -8.30 4.41
CA GLY A 118 -7.64 -9.06 3.81
C GLY A 118 -7.97 -10.53 3.58
N LEU A 119 -8.66 -11.19 4.53
CA LEU A 119 -9.12 -12.57 4.39
C LEU A 119 -10.16 -12.72 3.28
N VAL A 120 -11.12 -11.80 3.20
CA VAL A 120 -12.12 -11.79 2.12
C VAL A 120 -11.43 -11.63 0.77
N LEU A 121 -10.52 -10.65 0.62
CA LEU A 121 -9.79 -10.47 -0.64
C LEU A 121 -8.97 -11.71 -1.01
N THR A 122 -8.29 -12.34 -0.05
CA THR A 122 -7.52 -13.56 -0.27
C THR A 122 -8.39 -14.77 -0.63
N ALA A 123 -9.63 -14.83 -0.15
CA ALA A 123 -10.56 -15.90 -0.47
C ALA A 123 -11.14 -15.78 -1.89
N PHE A 124 -11.29 -14.56 -2.41
CA PHE A 124 -11.94 -14.30 -3.72
C PHE A 124 -10.96 -14.00 -4.87
N PHE A 125 -9.74 -13.54 -4.56
CA PHE A 125 -8.75 -13.14 -5.55
C PHE A 125 -7.45 -13.94 -5.40
N ASP A 126 -6.82 -14.28 -6.53
CA ASP A 126 -5.47 -14.87 -6.50
C ASP A 126 -4.40 -13.81 -6.16
N LEU A 127 -3.21 -14.28 -5.80
CA LEU A 127 -2.07 -13.43 -5.45
C LEU A 127 -1.72 -12.42 -6.56
N SER A 128 -1.81 -12.82 -7.83
CA SER A 128 -1.49 -11.92 -8.95
C SER A 128 -2.49 -10.78 -9.07
N ARG A 129 -3.78 -11.04 -8.82
CA ARG A 129 -4.84 -10.03 -8.84
C ARG A 129 -4.74 -9.10 -7.64
N ILE A 130 -4.46 -9.63 -6.45
CA ILE A 130 -4.28 -8.82 -5.24
C ILE A 130 -3.07 -7.90 -5.39
N ALA A 131 -1.93 -8.43 -5.88
CA ALA A 131 -0.75 -7.62 -6.15
C ALA A 131 -1.02 -6.53 -7.20
N ALA A 132 -1.78 -6.86 -8.25
CA ALA A 132 -2.16 -5.91 -9.28
C ALA A 132 -3.04 -4.76 -8.74
N LEU A 133 -4.05 -5.07 -7.92
CA LEU A 133 -4.87 -4.06 -7.25
C LEU A 133 -4.01 -3.15 -6.36
N GLY A 134 -3.08 -3.75 -5.60
CA GLY A 134 -2.14 -3.01 -4.76
C GLY A 134 -1.29 -2.02 -5.54
N ILE A 135 -0.70 -2.44 -6.69
CA ILE A 135 0.11 -1.57 -7.56
C ILE A 135 -0.73 -0.40 -8.10
N VAL A 136 -1.94 -0.68 -8.59
CA VAL A 136 -2.82 0.36 -9.14
C VAL A 136 -3.18 1.39 -8.07
N PHE A 137 -3.60 0.95 -6.89
CA PHE A 137 -3.96 1.85 -5.79
C PHE A 137 -2.75 2.66 -5.30
N TYR A 138 -1.59 2.02 -5.17
CA TYR A 138 -0.37 2.69 -4.72
C TYR A 138 0.08 3.77 -5.70
N LEU A 139 0.12 3.48 -7.00
CA LEU A 139 0.54 4.46 -8.01
C LEU A 139 -0.45 5.62 -8.14
N ILE A 140 -1.76 5.36 -8.09
CA ILE A 140 -2.75 6.44 -8.13
C ILE A 140 -2.66 7.32 -6.88
N MET A 141 -2.48 6.72 -5.70
CA MET A 141 -2.27 7.44 -4.44
C MET A 141 -1.02 8.34 -4.53
N ASP A 142 0.11 7.80 -5.01
CA ASP A 142 1.35 8.57 -5.16
C ASP A 142 1.15 9.74 -6.13
N ILE A 143 0.51 9.53 -7.29
CA ILE A 143 0.19 10.61 -8.24
C ILE A 143 -0.67 11.69 -7.57
N ALA A 144 -1.72 11.30 -6.82
CA ALA A 144 -2.61 12.23 -6.14
C ALA A 144 -1.88 13.05 -5.07
N ILE A 145 -0.99 12.43 -4.28
CA ILE A 145 -0.18 13.10 -3.26
C ILE A 145 0.79 14.10 -3.91
N HIS A 146 1.56 13.66 -4.91
CA HIS A 146 2.52 14.54 -5.60
C HIS A 146 1.83 15.72 -6.30
N TRP A 147 0.65 15.48 -6.90
CA TRP A 147 -0.16 16.54 -7.48
C TRP A 147 -0.68 17.51 -6.41
N GLY A 148 -1.15 16.99 -5.28
CA GLY A 148 -1.57 17.79 -4.14
C GLY A 148 -0.46 18.69 -3.61
N VAL A 149 0.76 18.16 -3.50
CA VAL A 149 1.96 18.93 -3.13
C VAL A 149 2.25 20.03 -4.16
N LEU A 150 2.20 19.73 -5.45
CA LEU A 150 2.48 20.71 -6.50
C LEU A 150 1.42 21.81 -6.59
N ARG A 151 0.15 21.47 -6.36
CA ARG A 151 -0.98 22.40 -6.54
C ARG A 151 -1.25 23.26 -5.31
N TYR A 152 -1.18 22.68 -4.11
CA TYR A 152 -1.63 23.33 -2.88
C TYR A 152 -0.49 23.66 -1.91
N LEU A 153 0.61 22.92 -1.96
CA LEU A 153 1.65 22.95 -0.93
C LEU A 153 3.01 23.44 -1.46
N ARG A 154 3.07 23.87 -2.73
CA ARG A 154 4.30 24.29 -3.39
C ARG A 154 4.92 25.52 -2.72
N GLU A 155 4.10 26.48 -2.32
CA GLU A 155 4.55 27.74 -1.72
C GLU A 155 4.90 27.56 -0.23
N ASP A 156 4.19 26.68 0.48
CA ASP A 156 4.36 26.48 1.93
C ASP A 156 5.59 25.65 2.30
N ILE A 157 5.98 24.69 1.46
CA ILE A 157 7.09 23.76 1.78
C ILE A 157 8.36 24.09 0.99
N ASN A 158 8.37 25.12 0.16
CA ASN A 158 9.48 25.49 -0.73
C ASN A 158 10.03 24.27 -1.52
N ALA A 159 9.11 23.40 -1.94
CA ALA A 159 9.45 22.13 -2.59
C ALA A 159 9.96 22.39 -4.02
N ASN A 160 11.08 21.75 -4.39
CA ASN A 160 11.58 21.86 -5.76
C ASN A 160 10.61 21.17 -6.73
N ALA A 161 9.87 21.98 -7.49
CA ALA A 161 8.77 21.54 -8.36
C ALA A 161 9.16 20.45 -9.36
N TRP A 162 10.45 20.35 -9.72
CA TRP A 162 10.94 19.30 -10.61
C TRP A 162 10.79 17.89 -10.02
N VAL A 163 10.97 17.72 -8.71
CA VAL A 163 10.98 16.38 -8.08
C VAL A 163 9.59 15.74 -8.13
N PRO A 164 8.49 16.39 -7.68
CA PRO A 164 7.15 15.82 -7.79
C PRO A 164 6.70 15.61 -9.25
N VAL A 165 7.11 16.49 -10.18
CA VAL A 165 6.77 16.35 -11.60
C VAL A 165 7.40 15.09 -12.20
N VAL A 166 8.68 14.85 -11.93
CA VAL A 166 9.35 13.63 -12.39
C VAL A 166 8.74 12.39 -11.74
N ALA A 167 8.39 12.43 -10.46
CA ALA A 167 7.71 11.33 -9.78
C ALA A 167 6.38 10.98 -10.47
N ILE A 168 5.52 11.98 -10.71
CA ILE A 168 4.24 11.78 -11.42
C ILE A 168 4.46 11.16 -12.81
N LEU A 169 5.45 11.64 -13.57
CA LEU A 169 5.75 11.09 -14.89
C LEU A 169 6.20 9.63 -14.83
N LEU A 170 7.03 9.27 -13.85
CA LEU A 170 7.48 7.90 -13.65
C LEU A 170 6.33 6.99 -13.21
N ASP A 171 5.46 7.46 -12.31
CA ASP A 171 4.29 6.72 -11.85
C ASP A 171 3.29 6.48 -13.00
N LEU A 172 3.06 7.49 -13.85
CA LEU A 172 2.22 7.38 -15.04
C LEU A 172 2.80 6.39 -16.06
N LEU A 173 4.12 6.40 -16.25
CA LEU A 173 4.80 5.45 -17.15
C LEU A 173 4.67 4.03 -16.60
N ALA A 174 4.93 3.83 -15.31
CA ALA A 174 4.81 2.52 -14.65
C ALA A 174 3.36 2.01 -14.68
N LEU A 175 2.38 2.86 -14.34
CA LEU A 175 0.96 2.52 -14.37
C LEU A 175 0.50 2.20 -15.79
N GLY A 176 0.89 3.02 -16.78
CA GLY A 176 0.56 2.81 -18.18
C GLY A 176 1.12 1.49 -18.72
N GLY A 177 2.39 1.19 -18.43
CA GLY A 177 3.01 -0.08 -18.80
C GLY A 177 2.34 -1.28 -18.10
N PHE A 178 2.01 -1.14 -16.82
CA PHE A 178 1.31 -2.19 -16.06
C PHE A 178 -0.08 -2.47 -16.63
N VAL A 179 -0.87 -1.42 -16.88
CA VAL A 179 -2.21 -1.51 -17.48
C VAL A 179 -2.12 -2.16 -18.86
N TRP A 180 -1.15 -1.78 -19.68
CA TRP A 180 -0.94 -2.39 -21.00
C TRP A 180 -0.74 -3.90 -20.92
N VAL A 181 0.13 -4.37 -20.02
CA VAL A 181 0.38 -5.82 -19.83
C VAL A 181 -0.87 -6.52 -19.28
N LYS A 182 -1.56 -5.92 -18.32
CA LYS A 182 -2.74 -6.54 -17.69
C LYS A 182 -3.98 -6.54 -18.57
N LEU A 183 -4.17 -5.57 -19.47
CA LEU A 183 -5.27 -5.59 -20.44
C LEU A 183 -5.20 -6.81 -21.36
N ASN A 184 -3.99 -7.23 -21.72
CA ASN A 184 -3.77 -8.38 -22.60
C ASN A 184 -3.81 -9.74 -21.88
N THR A 185 -3.59 -9.76 -20.56
CA THR A 185 -3.43 -11.02 -19.79
C THR A 185 -4.58 -11.29 -18.82
N ASP A 186 -5.11 -10.27 -18.14
CA ASP A 186 -6.20 -10.39 -17.18
C ASP A 186 -6.98 -9.05 -17.07
N PRO A 187 -7.83 -8.72 -18.06
CA PRO A 187 -8.57 -7.45 -18.09
C PRO A 187 -9.61 -7.33 -16.98
N PHE A 188 -10.04 -8.46 -16.38
CA PHE A 188 -11.00 -8.46 -15.27
C PHE A 188 -10.46 -7.68 -14.06
N VAL A 189 -9.17 -7.82 -13.75
CA VAL A 189 -8.53 -7.11 -12.64
C VAL A 189 -8.59 -5.60 -12.81
N ILE A 190 -8.40 -5.11 -14.03
CA ILE A 190 -8.44 -3.67 -14.31
C ILE A 190 -9.86 -3.15 -14.10
N GLY A 191 -10.87 -3.89 -14.57
CA GLY A 191 -12.27 -3.54 -14.31
C GLY A 191 -12.57 -3.44 -12.81
N VAL A 192 -12.15 -4.43 -12.03
CA VAL A 192 -12.30 -4.42 -10.56
C VAL A 192 -11.56 -3.23 -9.93
N ALA A 193 -10.32 -2.95 -10.38
CA ALA A 193 -9.53 -1.82 -9.87
C ALA A 193 -10.24 -0.49 -10.10
N VAL A 194 -10.73 -0.25 -11.31
CA VAL A 194 -11.45 0.99 -11.67
C VAL A 194 -12.73 1.13 -10.86
N VAL A 195 -13.53 0.07 -10.74
CA VAL A 195 -14.75 0.09 -9.94
C VAL A 195 -14.43 0.37 -8.47
N ALA A 196 -13.43 -0.30 -7.91
CA ALA A 196 -13.01 -0.08 -6.53
C ALA A 196 -12.53 1.37 -6.30
N MET A 197 -11.76 1.93 -7.23
CA MET A 197 -11.31 3.33 -7.17
C MET A 197 -12.49 4.31 -7.20
N ILE A 198 -13.48 4.09 -8.08
CA ILE A 198 -14.67 4.94 -8.15
C ILE A 198 -15.45 4.86 -6.83
N VAL A 199 -15.64 3.66 -6.29
CA VAL A 199 -16.34 3.47 -5.01
C VAL A 199 -15.61 4.19 -3.88
N ILE A 200 -14.28 4.08 -3.80
CA ILE A 200 -13.46 4.77 -2.80
C ILE A 200 -13.60 6.29 -2.96
N ALA A 201 -13.41 6.82 -4.17
CA ALA A 201 -13.47 8.26 -4.42
C ALA A 201 -14.85 8.86 -4.11
N VAL A 202 -15.93 8.16 -4.49
CA VAL A 202 -17.30 8.59 -4.18
C VAL A 202 -17.56 8.55 -2.67
N ALA A 203 -17.11 7.49 -1.98
CA ALA A 203 -17.24 7.39 -0.53
C ALA A 203 -16.49 8.52 0.19
N GLU A 204 -15.26 8.82 -0.23
CA GLU A 204 -14.46 9.93 0.30
C GLU A 204 -15.14 11.29 0.04
N GLN A 205 -15.62 11.54 -1.18
CA GLN A 205 -16.24 12.82 -1.54
C GLN A 205 -17.53 13.07 -0.74
N ILE A 206 -18.38 12.04 -0.60
CA ILE A 206 -19.60 12.13 0.21
C ILE A 206 -19.24 12.39 1.68
N PHE A 207 -18.21 11.72 2.19
CA PHE A 207 -17.78 11.86 3.58
C PHE A 207 -17.18 13.24 3.89
N LEU A 208 -16.29 13.73 3.03
CA LEU A 208 -15.66 15.04 3.17
C LEU A 208 -16.67 16.17 3.03
N LYS A 209 -17.62 16.04 2.09
CA LYS A 209 -18.68 17.04 1.92
C LYS A 209 -19.58 17.11 3.16
N ARG A 210 -20.04 15.97 3.68
CA ARG A 210 -20.86 15.93 4.91
C ARG A 210 -20.11 16.43 6.15
N THR A 211 -18.82 16.15 6.25
CA THR A 211 -17.99 16.62 7.37
C THR A 211 -17.72 18.13 7.27
N SER A 212 -17.52 18.66 6.07
CA SER A 212 -17.40 20.12 5.83
C SER A 212 -18.72 20.82 6.16
N GLU A 213 -19.85 20.32 5.64
CA GLU A 213 -21.19 20.87 5.89
C GLU A 213 -21.55 20.85 7.38
N ALA A 214 -21.19 19.78 8.12
CA ALA A 214 -21.40 19.71 9.57
C ALA A 214 -20.48 20.65 10.36
N ARG A 215 -19.29 20.98 9.83
CA ARG A 215 -18.35 21.93 10.47
C ARG A 215 -18.76 23.38 10.24
N ASP A 216 -19.30 23.68 9.05
CA ASP A 216 -19.81 25.01 8.71
C ASP A 216 -21.14 25.30 9.44
N ALA A 217 -22.02 24.30 9.60
CA ALA A 217 -23.26 24.44 10.37
C ALA A 217 -23.04 24.63 11.88
N GLY A 218 -21.97 24.07 12.45
CA GLY A 218 -21.62 24.26 13.87
C GLY A 218 -20.84 25.54 14.19
N GLY A 219 -20.36 26.26 13.17
CA GLY A 219 -19.68 27.55 13.34
C GLY A 219 -20.63 28.75 13.41
N ASP A 220 -21.85 28.60 12.88
CA ASP A 220 -22.86 29.67 12.85
C ASP A 220 -23.60 29.81 14.20
N GLU A 221 -23.74 28.72 14.97
CA GLU A 221 -24.40 28.78 16.29
C GLU A 221 -23.54 29.40 17.41
N SER A 222 -22.22 29.55 17.22
CA SER A 222 -21.33 30.12 18.25
C SER A 222 -21.19 31.64 18.22
N HIS A 223 -21.80 32.33 17.23
CA HIS A 223 -21.71 33.79 17.09
C HIS A 223 -22.99 34.55 17.48
N GLU A 224 -24.11 33.89 17.79
CA GLU A 224 -25.36 34.54 18.23
C GLU A 224 -25.58 34.57 19.75
N GLY A 225 -24.56 34.28 20.55
CA GLY A 225 -24.69 34.11 22.01
C GLY A 225 -24.07 35.19 22.91
N HIS A 226 -23.61 36.32 22.38
CA HIS A 226 -23.06 37.42 23.19
C HIS A 226 -23.35 38.79 22.58
N HIS A 227 -24.53 39.32 22.90
CA HIS A 227 -24.81 40.76 22.92
C HIS A 227 -25.67 41.07 24.15
#